data_AF-A0A1H1ADM0-F1
#
_entry.id   AF-A0A1H1ADM0-F1
#
_cell.length_a   1.000
_cell.length_b   1.000
_cell.length_c   1.000
_cell.angle_alpha   90.00
_cell.angle_beta   90.00
_cell.angle_gamma   90.00
#
_symmetry.space_group_name_H-M   'P 1'
#
loop_
_entity.id
_entity.type
_entity.pdbx_description
1 polymer ?
#
loop_
_entity_poly.entity_id
_entity_poly.type
_entity_poly.pdbx_seq_one_letter_code
_entity_poly.pdbx_strand_id
1 'polypeptide(L)'
;MAADDRLTGDLEEDVARRLREAHRRVRVLAADSERKTRLARRLVTISDAAKRDLAVAAARLSRFMEDLDALESGASRGQNIAGGD
;
A
#
# COMPACT_ATOMS: atom_id res chain seq x y z
N MET A 1 0.71 24.81 23.35
CA MET A 1 1.47 24.07 22.32
C MET A 1 1.28 22.54 22.41
N ALA A 2 0.13 22.02 22.89
CA ALA A 2 -0.09 20.58 23.16
C ALA A 2 -1.15 19.90 22.25
N ALA A 3 -1.76 20.64 21.32
CA ALA A 3 -2.77 20.08 20.41
C ALA A 3 -2.16 19.47 19.13
N ASP A 4 -0.97 19.95 18.73
CA ASP A 4 -0.29 19.55 17.50
C ASP A 4 0.26 18.11 17.56
N ASP A 5 0.70 17.70 18.75
CA ASP A 5 1.27 16.37 19.01
C ASP A 5 0.24 15.24 18.85
N ARG A 6 -1.01 15.46 19.31
CA ARG A 6 -2.09 14.46 19.14
C ARG A 6 -2.49 14.26 17.68
N LEU A 7 -2.57 15.35 16.91
CA LEU A 7 -2.92 15.28 15.49
C LEU A 7 -1.85 14.52 14.68
N THR A 8 -0.58 14.68 15.09
CA THR A 8 0.54 13.94 14.51
C THR A 8 0.47 12.45 14.88
N GLY A 9 0.17 12.13 16.14
CA GLY A 9 -0.01 10.75 16.59
C GLY A 9 -1.15 10.00 15.89
N ASP A 10 -2.30 10.64 15.69
CA ASP A 10 -3.42 10.07 14.93
C ASP A 10 -3.02 9.79 13.46
N LEU A 11 -2.28 10.71 12.83
CA LEU A 11 -1.79 10.51 11.46
C LEU A 11 -0.73 9.39 11.38
N GLU A 12 0.16 9.31 12.37
CA GLU A 12 1.14 8.21 12.49
C GLU A 12 0.45 6.86 12.60
N GLU A 13 -0.56 6.74 13.47
CA GLU A 13 -1.33 5.50 13.62
C GLU A 13 -2.05 5.13 12.31
N ASP A 14 -2.69 6.10 11.65
CA ASP A 14 -3.42 5.85 10.41
C ASP A 14 -2.47 5.40 9.28
N VAL A 15 -1.30 6.05 9.15
CA VAL A 15 -0.24 5.63 8.20
C VAL A 15 0.28 4.23 8.55
N ALA A 16 0.56 3.95 9.82
CA ALA A 16 1.05 2.65 10.26
C ALA A 16 0.03 1.52 10.04
N ARG A 17 -1.27 1.81 10.21
CA ARG A 17 -2.36 0.87 9.94
C ARG A 17 -2.45 0.56 8.45
N ARG A 18 -2.44 1.59 7.59
CA ARG A 18 -2.47 1.44 6.13
C ARG A 18 -1.23 0.70 5.59
N LEU A 19 -0.04 0.96 6.14
CA LEU A 19 1.18 0.24 5.76
C LEU A 19 1.07 -1.27 6.07
N ARG A 20 0.52 -1.62 7.23
CA ARG A 20 0.28 -3.02 7.61
C ARG A 20 -0.74 -3.70 6.69
N GLU A 21 -1.83 -3.02 6.37
CA GLU A 21 -2.83 -3.52 5.40
C GLU A 21 -2.21 -3.75 4.03
N ALA A 22 -1.43 -2.78 3.53
CA ALA A 22 -0.71 -2.90 2.27
C ALA A 22 0.26 -4.09 2.27
N HIS A 23 1.04 -4.28 3.35
CA HIS A 23 1.90 -5.46 3.51
C HIS A 23 1.13 -6.77 3.46
N ARG A 24 -0.03 -6.83 4.12
CA ARG A 24 -0.89 -8.02 4.13
C ARG A 24 -1.41 -8.34 2.74
N ARG A 25 -1.93 -7.34 2.03
CA ARG A 25 -2.43 -7.48 0.66
C ARG A 25 -1.33 -7.92 -0.30
N VAL A 26 -0.15 -7.29 -0.28
CA VAL A 26 1.00 -7.70 -1.12
C VAL A 26 1.40 -9.16 -0.88
N ARG A 27 1.29 -9.64 0.37
CA ARG A 27 1.62 -11.03 0.72
C ARG A 27 0.56 -12.03 0.24
N VAL A 28 -0.72 -11.66 0.30
CA VAL A 28 -1.85 -12.50 -0.15
C VAL A 28 -2.01 -12.45 -1.68
N LEU A 29 -1.63 -11.33 -2.30
CA LEU A 29 -1.67 -11.15 -3.75
C LEU A 29 -0.82 -12.24 -4.42
N ALA A 30 -1.47 -13.05 -5.25
CA ALA A 30 -0.84 -14.07 -6.07
C ALA A 30 -0.09 -13.46 -7.27
N ALA A 31 0.77 -12.47 -6.99
CA ALA A 31 1.62 -11.84 -8.00
C ALA A 31 2.97 -12.55 -8.09
N ASP A 32 3.59 -12.47 -9.28
CA ASP A 32 4.95 -12.90 -9.54
C ASP A 32 5.97 -12.31 -8.57
N SER A 33 7.05 -13.06 -8.31
CA SER A 33 8.14 -12.64 -7.42
C SER A 33 8.75 -11.28 -7.79
N GLU A 34 8.81 -10.95 -9.09
CA GLU A 34 9.28 -9.62 -9.53
C GLU A 34 8.33 -8.50 -9.10
N ARG A 35 7.00 -8.69 -9.27
CA ARG A 35 6.00 -7.71 -8.83
C ARG A 35 6.03 -7.53 -7.32
N LYS A 36 6.08 -8.63 -6.56
CA LYS A 36 6.22 -8.59 -5.09
C LYS A 36 7.47 -7.82 -4.66
N THR A 37 8.60 -8.03 -5.33
CA THR A 37 9.86 -7.32 -5.03
C THR A 37 9.75 -5.82 -5.33
N ARG A 38 9.12 -5.42 -6.45
CA ARG A 38 8.87 -4.01 -6.76
C ARG A 38 7.96 -3.34 -5.72
N LEU A 39 6.86 -4.01 -5.34
CA LEU A 39 5.92 -3.53 -4.33
C LEU A 39 6.59 -3.39 -2.96
N ALA A 40 7.39 -4.38 -2.54
CA ALA A 40 8.15 -4.35 -1.29
C ALA A 40 9.16 -3.20 -1.26
N ARG A 41 9.92 -2.98 -2.34
CA ARG A 41 10.83 -1.82 -2.43
C ARG A 41 10.09 -0.49 -2.30
N ARG A 42 8.93 -0.38 -2.95
CA ARG A 42 8.10 0.83 -2.90
C ARG A 42 7.54 1.07 -1.48
N LEU A 43 7.13 0.02 -0.77
CA LEU A 43 6.72 0.07 0.63
C LEU A 43 7.84 0.55 1.57
N VAL A 44 9.08 0.10 1.34
CA VAL A 44 10.24 0.57 2.11
C VAL A 44 10.49 2.07 1.88
N THR A 45 10.41 2.55 0.63
CA THR A 45 10.55 3.99 0.33
C THR A 45 9.45 4.83 0.98
N ILE A 46 8.22 4.33 1.01
CA ILE A 46 7.10 5.03 1.68
C ILE A 46 7.31 5.05 3.19
N SER A 47 7.78 3.95 3.78
CA SER A 47 8.10 3.87 5.21
C SER A 47 9.25 4.81 5.61
N ASP A 48 10.26 4.97 4.77
CA ASP A 48 11.35 5.92 5.02
C ASP A 48 10.86 7.37 4.91
N ALA A 49 10.00 7.66 3.92
CA ALA A 49 9.33 8.95 3.81
C ALA A 49 8.46 9.23 5.03
N ALA A 50 7.79 8.24 5.62
CA ALA A 50 6.96 8.42 6.81
C ALA A 50 7.76 8.89 8.03
N LYS A 51 9.04 8.54 8.13
CA LYS A 51 9.93 9.02 9.21
C LYS A 51 10.32 10.49 9.06
N ARG A 52 10.27 11.02 7.84
CA ARG A 52 10.67 12.40 7.51
C ARG A 52 9.45 13.33 7.38
N ASP A 53 8.43 12.85 6.66
CA ASP A 53 7.24 13.59 6.26
C ASP A 53 6.02 12.66 6.21
N LEU A 54 5.27 12.61 7.31
CA LEU A 54 4.04 11.81 7.43
C LEU A 54 2.98 12.17 6.39
N ALA A 55 2.79 13.46 6.11
CA ALA A 55 1.82 13.92 5.13
C ALA A 55 2.14 13.42 3.71
N VAL A 56 3.42 13.47 3.33
CA VAL A 56 3.89 12.96 2.02
C VAL A 56 3.76 11.44 1.97
N ALA A 57 4.09 10.75 3.06
CA ALA A 57 3.94 9.31 3.14
C ALA A 57 2.48 8.88 3.03
N ALA A 58 1.56 9.56 3.71
CA ALA A 58 0.12 9.29 3.63
C ALA A 58 -0.41 9.44 2.20
N ALA A 59 -0.03 10.52 1.50
CA ALA A 59 -0.41 10.74 0.11
C ALA A 59 0.15 9.65 -0.83
N ARG A 60 1.44 9.29 -0.67
CA ARG A 60 2.07 8.23 -1.47
C ARG A 60 1.48 6.86 -1.18
N LEU A 61 1.15 6.58 0.08
CA LEU A 61 0.52 5.33 0.50
C LEU A 61 -0.89 5.20 -0.06
N SER A 62 -1.66 6.29 -0.08
CA SER A 62 -2.97 6.32 -0.71
C SER A 62 -2.87 5.92 -2.18
N ARG A 63 -1.96 6.55 -2.93
CA ARG A 63 -1.73 6.22 -4.34
C ARG A 63 -1.25 4.79 -4.55
N PHE A 64 -0.43 4.28 -3.64
CA PHE A 64 0.02 2.89 -3.67
C PHE A 64 -1.13 1.90 -3.43
N MET A 65 -2.06 2.20 -2.52
CA MET A 65 -3.23 1.35 -2.30
C MET A 65 -4.19 1.37 -3.48
N GLU A 66 -4.38 2.51 -4.15
CA GLU A 66 -5.16 2.58 -5.39
C GLU A 66 -4.53 1.74 -6.51
N ASP A 67 -3.20 1.82 -6.69
CA ASP A 67 -2.47 1.01 -7.67
C ASP A 67 -2.57 -0.49 -7.33
N LEU A 68 -2.47 -0.83 -6.05
CA LEU A 68 -2.63 -2.21 -5.58
C LEU A 68 -4.04 -2.72 -5.83
N ASP A 69 -5.09 -1.94 -5.52
CA ASP A 69 -6.49 -2.29 -5.76
C ASP A 69 -6.78 -2.49 -7.25
N ALA A 70 -6.24 -1.61 -8.10
CA ALA A 70 -6.30 -1.76 -9.56
C ALA A 70 -5.60 -3.04 -10.04
N LEU A 71 -4.47 -3.41 -9.42
CA LEU A 71 -3.77 -4.66 -9.70
C LEU A 71 -4.57 -5.89 -9.21
N GLU A 72 -5.20 -5.86 -8.03
CA GLU A 72 -6.03 -6.96 -7.53
C GLU A 72 -7.28 -7.15 -8.40
N SER A 73 -7.93 -6.04 -8.77
CA SER A 73 -9.11 -6.02 -9.65
C SER A 73 -8.76 -6.45 -11.08
N GLY A 74 -7.60 -6.01 -11.60
CA GLY A 74 -7.10 -6.42 -12.91
C GLY A 74 -6.63 -7.86 -12.97
N ALA A 75 -6.00 -8.36 -11.90
CA ALA A 75 -5.63 -9.77 -11.76
C ALA A 75 -6.87 -10.68 -11.74
N SER A 76 -7.94 -10.22 -11.10
CA SER A 76 -9.23 -10.94 -11.07
C SER A 76 -9.92 -10.97 -12.44
N ARG A 77 -9.74 -9.93 -13.27
CA ARG A 77 -10.33 -9.85 -14.63
C ARG A 77 -9.67 -10.81 -15.63
N GLY A 78 -8.40 -11.19 -15.40
CA GLY A 78 -7.61 -12.03 -16.33
C GLY A 78 -7.89 -13.53 -16.26
N GLN A 79 -8.66 -14.02 -15.28
CA GLN A 79 -8.84 -15.47 -15.06
C GLN A 79 -10.16 -16.04 -15.61
N ASN A 80 -11.06 -15.22 -16.17
CA ASN A 80 -12.41 -15.65 -16.52
C ASN A 80 -12.68 -15.88 -18.02
N ILE A 81 -11.64 -16.11 -18.85
CA ILE A 81 -11.77 -16.43 -20.29
C ILE A 81 -10.97 -17.67 -20.71
N ALA A 82 -11.21 -18.82 -20.09
CA ALA A 82 -10.75 -20.11 -20.62
C ALA A 82 -11.72 -21.23 -20.19
N GLY A 83 -12.82 -21.37 -20.92
CA GLY A 83 -13.81 -22.41 -20.68
C GLY A 83 -15.06 -22.21 -21.53
N GLY A 84 -14.95 -22.45 -22.84
CA GLY A 84 -16.09 -22.45 -23.75
C GLY A 84 -15.69 -22.32 -25.22
N ASP A 85 -15.16 -23.40 -25.80
CA ASP A 85 -15.69 -24.08 -27.01
C ASP A 85 -14.82 -25.32 -27.28
#